data_AF-A0A453A5H0-F1
#
_entry.id   AF-A0A453A5H0-F1
#
_cell.length_a   1.000
_cell.length_b   1.000
_cell.length_c   1.000
_cell.angle_alpha   90.00
_cell.angle_beta   90.00
_cell.angle_gamma   90.00
#
_symmetry.space_group_name_H-M   'P 1'
#
loop_
_entity.id
_entity.type
_entity.pdbx_description
1 polymer ?
#
loop_
_entity_poly.entity_id
_entity_poly.type
_entity_poly.pdbx_seq_one_letter_code
_entity_poly.pdbx_strand_id
1 'polypeptide(L)' 'DGAGGNGSSGSVMCQLVSAEGEQLGAALYLPHNVGPPQLQDIVNQLLHNEDKLPYAFYVGDEELSLQLGAFMQRNNG' A
#
# COMPACT_ATOMS: atom_id res chain seq x y z
N ASP A 1 4.91 -32.85 -3.45
CA ASP A 1 4.38 -31.84 -4.39
C ASP A 1 3.01 -31.35 -3.90
N GLY A 2 2.70 -30.07 -3.74
CA GLY A 2 3.40 -28.85 -4.13
C GLY A 2 3.00 -27.68 -3.23
N ALA A 3 3.96 -26.80 -2.97
CA ALA A 3 3.73 -25.50 -2.36
C ALA A 3 2.97 -24.62 -3.35
N GLY A 4 1.74 -24.24 -3.02
CA GLY A 4 0.89 -23.35 -3.81
C GLY A 4 1.39 -21.92 -3.77
N GLY A 5 2.51 -21.63 -4.43
CA GLY A 5 2.95 -20.29 -4.74
C GLY A 5 2.10 -19.72 -5.87
N ASN A 6 0.99 -19.05 -5.53
CA ASN A 6 0.29 -18.19 -6.49
C ASN A 6 0.73 -16.74 -6.26
N GLY A 7 2.02 -16.49 -6.52
CA GLY A 7 2.55 -15.14 -6.60
C GLY A 7 2.12 -14.54 -7.93
N SER A 8 1.05 -13.73 -7.93
CA SER A 8 0.91 -12.72 -8.97
C SER A 8 2.06 -11.74 -8.79
N SER A 9 3.15 -11.98 -9.51
CA SER A 9 4.35 -11.15 -9.61
C SER A 9 4.05 -9.83 -10.33
N GLY A 10 3.05 -9.10 -9.85
CA GLY A 10 2.64 -7.80 -10.36
C GLY A 10 3.10 -6.69 -9.42
N SER A 11 3.43 -5.55 -10.01
CA SER A 11 3.52 -4.29 -9.27
C SER A 11 2.41 -3.37 -9.75
N VAL A 12 1.86 -2.60 -8.83
CA VAL A 12 0.85 -1.59 -9.12
C VAL A 12 1.48 -0.22 -8.95
N MET A 13 1.24 0.68 -9.89
CA MET A 13 1.64 2.07 -9.75
C MET A 13 0.68 2.75 -8.77
N CYS A 14 1.23 3.27 -7.67
CA CYS A 14 0.49 3.93 -6.61
C CYS A 14 1.05 5.35 -6.39
N GLN A 15 0.16 6.31 -6.18
CA GLN A 15 0.51 7.64 -5.68
C GLN A 15 0.02 7.75 -4.24
N LEU A 16 0.94 7.99 -3.29
CA LEU A 16 0.59 8.26 -1.92
C LEU A 16 0.13 9.72 -1.79
N VAL A 17 -0.99 9.93 -1.12
CA VAL A 17 -1.58 11.26 -0.86
C VAL A 17 -2.00 11.39 0.60
N SER A 18 -1.92 12.60 1.15
CA SER A 18 -2.44 12.92 2.47
C SER A 18 -3.96 13.04 2.44
N ALA A 19 -4.60 13.12 3.62
CA ALA A 19 -6.03 13.37 3.72
C ALA A 19 -6.47 14.71 3.11
N GLU A 20 -5.53 15.65 2.95
CA GLU A 20 -5.76 16.96 2.31
C GLU A 20 -5.51 16.93 0.79
N GLY A 21 -5.12 15.77 0.25
CA GLY A 21 -4.86 15.57 -1.18
C GLY A 21 -3.44 15.95 -1.61
N GLU A 22 -2.54 16.24 -0.67
CA GLU A 22 -1.13 16.54 -0.99
C GLU A 22 -0.37 15.26 -1.34
N GLN A 23 0.45 15.29 -2.39
CA GLN A 23 1.22 14.13 -2.84
C GLN A 23 2.45 13.91 -1.96
N LEU A 24 2.58 12.71 -1.39
CA LEU A 24 3.78 12.30 -0.65
C LEU A 24 4.82 11.76 -1.63
N GLY A 25 5.53 12.67 -2.29
CA GLY A 25 6.59 12.34 -3.25
C GLY A 25 6.08 11.79 -4.59
N ALA A 26 6.96 11.11 -5.31
CA ALA A 26 6.66 10.55 -6.63
C ALA A 26 5.85 9.25 -6.55
N ALA A 27 5.17 8.91 -7.64
CA ALA A 27 4.48 7.63 -7.76
C ALA A 27 5.45 6.44 -7.64
N LEU A 28 5.01 5.39 -6.96
CA LEU A 28 5.77 4.19 -6.62
C LEU A 28 5.17 2.97 -7.30
N TYR A 29 6.02 2.04 -7.72
CA TYR A 29 5.59 0.70 -8.12
C TYR A 29 5.64 -0.22 -6.89
N LEU A 30 4.47 -0.55 -6.34
CA LEU A 30 4.35 -1.37 -5.14
C LEU A 30 3.99 -2.81 -5.50
N PRO A 31 4.68 -3.82 -4.93
CA PRO A 31 4.30 -5.20 -5.16
C PRO A 31 2.95 -5.52 -4.51
N HIS A 32 2.20 -6.46 -5.10
CA HIS A 32 0.85 -6.81 -4.65
C HIS A 32 0.77 -7.32 -3.20
N ASN A 33 1.87 -7.82 -2.65
CA ASN A 33 1.91 -8.34 -1.28
C ASN A 33 2.16 -7.26 -0.21
N VAL A 34 2.30 -5.99 -0.60
CA VAL A 34 2.42 -4.87 0.34
C VAL A 34 1.11 -4.68 1.09
N GLY A 35 1.18 -4.62 2.41
CA GLY A 35 0.06 -4.24 3.28
C GLY A 35 0.37 -3.01 4.13
N PRO A 36 -0.55 -2.64 5.04
CA PRO A 36 -0.44 -1.42 5.86
C PRO A 36 0.87 -1.27 6.64
N PRO A 37 1.44 -2.32 7.26
CA PRO A 37 2.71 -2.16 7.98
C PRO A 37 3.87 -1.71 7.10
N GLN A 38 3.94 -2.23 5.87
CA GLN A 38 5.00 -1.84 4.92
C GLN A 38 4.76 -0.44 4.36
N LEU A 39 3.51 -0.08 4.08
CA LEU A 39 3.15 1.28 3.66
C LEU A 39 3.47 2.30 4.76
N GLN A 40 3.22 1.96 6.02
CA GLN A 40 3.60 2.79 7.16
C GLN A 40 5.11 3.05 7.18
N ASP A 41 5.94 2.02 6.98
CA ASP A 41 7.39 2.19 6.92
C ASP A 41 7.82 3.09 5.75
N ILE A 42 7.16 2.99 4.59
CA ILE A 42 7.42 3.85 3.43
C ILE A 42 7.04 5.31 3.75
N VAL A 43 5.86 5.57 4.30
CA VAL A 43 5.40 6.93 4.63
C VAL A 43 6.29 7.57 5.68
N ASN A 44 6.65 6.83 6.73
CA ASN A 44 7.55 7.36 7.77
C ASN A 44 8.91 7.76 7.18
N GLN A 45 9.44 7.00 6.22
CA GLN A 45 10.69 7.34 5.53
C GLN A 45 10.52 8.56 4.61
N LEU A 46 9.43 8.65 3.85
CA LEU A 46 9.16 9.77 2.94
C LEU A 46 8.97 11.09 3.67
N LEU A 47 8.33 11.05 4.84
CA LEU A 47 8.09 12.23 5.67
C LEU A 47 9.25 12.56 6.61
N HIS A 48 10.30 11.72 6.63
CA HIS A 48 11.43 11.86 7.54
C HIS A 48 11.00 11.99 9.01
N ASN A 49 10.00 11.23 9.43
CA ASN A 49 9.53 11.30 10.80
C ASN A 49 10.63 10.85 11.76
N GLU A 50 10.85 11.61 12.83
CA GLU A 50 11.82 11.27 13.89
C GLU A 50 11.38 10.01 14.65
N ASP A 51 10.08 9.87 14.90
CA ASP A 51 9.43 8.71 15.50
C ASP A 51 8.53 7.99 14.49
N LYS A 52 8.43 6.65 14.60
CA LYS A 52 7.51 5.89 13.75
C LYS A 52 6.07 6.19 14.14
N LEU A 53 5.36 6.92 13.28
CA LEU A 53 3.96 7.25 13.43
C LEU A 53 3.06 6.15 12.84
N PRO A 54 1.91 5.85 13.48
CA PRO A 54 0.88 4.98 12.92
C PRO A 54 0.12 5.69 11.80
N TYR A 55 -0.18 4.97 10.72
CA TYR A 55 -0.97 5.46 9.60
C TYR A 55 -2.08 4.46 9.25
N ALA A 56 -3.26 4.97 8.93
CA ALA A 56 -4.31 4.23 8.24
C ALA A 56 -4.25 4.58 6.75
N PHE A 57 -4.52 3.61 5.89
CA PHE A 57 -4.43 3.75 4.44
C PHE A 57 -5.79 3.50 3.81
N TYR A 58 -6.12 4.29 2.79
CA TYR A 58 -7.41 4.21 2.10
C TYR A 58 -7.20 4.17 0.59
N VAL A 59 -8.07 3.43 -0.10
CA VAL A 59 -8.18 3.45 -1.56
C VAL A 59 -9.62 3.84 -1.88
N GLY A 60 -9.82 5.06 -2.36
CA GLY A 60 -11.15 5.69 -2.35
C GLY A 60 -11.63 5.88 -0.92
N ASP A 61 -12.86 5.45 -0.63
CA ASP A 61 -13.47 5.53 0.71
C ASP A 61 -13.26 4.27 1.57
N GLU A 62 -12.51 3.29 1.08
CA GLU A 62 -12.35 2.00 1.75
C GLU A 62 -10.96 1.87 2.39
N GLU A 63 -10.94 1.51 3.68
CA GLU A 63 -9.70 1.27 4.42
C GLU A 63 -9.00 0.01 3.90
N LEU A 64 -7.73 0.15 3.56
CA LEU A 64 -6.85 -0.94 3.19
C LEU A 64 -6.46 -1.72 4.46
N SER A 65 -7.20 -2.79 4.75
CA SER A 65 -6.93 -3.70 5.88
C SER A 65 -6.17 -4.98 5.49
N LEU A 66 -5.99 -5.21 4.19
CA LEU A 66 -5.34 -6.39 3.60
C LEU A 66 -4.14 -5.98 2.75
N GLN A 67 -3.46 -6.96 2.15
CA GLN A 67 -2.45 -6.69 1.11
C GLN A 67 -3.11 -6.08 -0.14
N LEU A 68 -2.40 -5.17 -0.80
CA LEU A 68 -2.82 -4.43 -2.00
C LEU A 68 -3.46 -5.34 -3.06
N GLY A 69 -2.83 -6.46 -3.40
CA GLY A 69 -3.34 -7.40 -4.39
C GLY A 69 -4.67 -8.03 -3.99
N ALA A 70 -4.79 -8.45 -2.73
CA ALA A 70 -6.03 -9.04 -2.20
C ALA A 70 -7.16 -8.01 -2.15
N PHE A 71 -6.83 -6.76 -1.78
CA PHE A 71 -7.76 -5.65 -1.78
C PHE A 71 -8.29 -5.34 -3.18
N MET A 72 -7.40 -5.25 -4.18
CA MET A 72 -7.79 -5.00 -5.57
C MET A 72 -8.64 -6.13 -6.15
N GLN A 73 -8.35 -7.39 -5.80
CA GLN A 73 -9.16 -8.53 -6.22
C GLN A 73 -10.57 -8.49 -5.64
N ARG A 74 -10.72 -8.05 -4.38
CA ARG A 74 -12.04 -7.88 -3.75
C ARG A 74 -12.89 -6.82 -4.44
N ASN A 75 -12.26 -5.70 -4.82
CA ASN A 75 -12.97 -4.53 -5.34
C ASN A 75 -13.17 -4.56 -6.87
N ASN A 76 -12.57 -5.52 -7.58
CA ASN A 76 -12.79 -5.79 -9.00
C ASN A 76 -13.91 -6.82 -9.26
N GLY A 77 -14.76 -7.10 -8.26
CA GLY A 77 -15.90 -8.01 -8.34
C GLY A 77 -17.23 -7.30 -8.61
#